data_AF-X5Q6X1-F1
#
_entry.id   AF-X5Q6X1-F1
#
_cell.length_a   1.000
_cell.length_b   1.000
_cell.length_c   1.000
_cell.angle_alpha   90.00
_cell.angle_beta   90.00
_cell.angle_gamma   90.00
#
_symmetry.space_group_name_H-M   'P 1'
#
loop_
_entity.id
_entity.type
_entity.pdbx_description
1 polymer ?
#
loop_
_entity_poly.entity_id
_entity_poly.type
_entity_poly.pdbx_seq_one_letter_code
_entity_poly.pdbx_strand_id
1 'polypeptide(L)'
;MSEAIIPNSRAAILERRSAGALTWSGPALMLFARSAFAVAAQGLVAAVYAAHGSATPWRDAGAWLPVYGSLIDAGCLGLLWCLARREGITLLDLVGFDRNRLGRDLLLGVALILPSLVFIYVGITASSPLVYGNPDAPQIYGPLPLLPALYGVLIFPLVWGITEQTTYNGYLLPRFQVLSGSTGFAVAVVAFSWSFQHAVMPLTFDPHFMLYRLLAPIAHSTFITLVYLRVRRILPLAAAHWLMDGASVFIGILWPLLR
;
A
#
# COMPACT_ATOMS: atom_id res chain seq x y z
N MET A 1 -30.16 -11.88 23.13
CA MET A 1 -28.88 -11.13 23.02
C MET A 1 -28.67 -10.84 21.53
N SER A 2 -28.72 -9.58 21.13
CA SER A 2 -28.39 -9.18 19.75
C SER A 2 -26.90 -9.44 19.54
N GLU A 3 -26.56 -10.30 18.58
CA GLU A 3 -25.19 -10.55 18.19
C GLU A 3 -24.61 -9.25 17.63
N ALA A 4 -23.55 -8.71 18.25
CA ALA A 4 -22.97 -7.43 17.84
C ALA A 4 -22.46 -7.56 16.40
N ILE A 5 -23.08 -6.83 15.47
CA ILE A 5 -22.71 -6.86 14.05
C ILE A 5 -21.28 -6.33 13.92
N ILE A 6 -20.37 -7.15 13.38
CA ILE A 6 -19.00 -6.74 13.07
C ILE A 6 -19.08 -5.59 12.04
N PRO A 7 -18.56 -4.38 12.35
CA PRO A 7 -18.81 -3.20 11.53
C PRO A 7 -18.36 -3.34 10.07
N ASN A 8 -17.24 -4.01 9.80
CA ASN A 8 -16.73 -4.20 8.44
C ASN A 8 -17.12 -5.55 7.80
N SER A 9 -18.16 -6.21 8.32
CA SER A 9 -18.68 -7.46 7.77
C SER A 9 -19.47 -7.24 6.47
N ARG A 10 -19.62 -8.30 5.67
CA ARG A 10 -20.41 -8.26 4.43
C ARG A 10 -21.87 -7.85 4.69
N ALA A 11 -22.47 -8.33 5.79
CA ALA A 11 -23.84 -8.00 6.17
C ALA A 11 -23.99 -6.50 6.46
N ALA A 12 -23.11 -5.94 7.29
CA ALA A 12 -23.10 -4.50 7.59
C ALA A 12 -22.90 -3.64 6.35
N ILE A 13 -22.02 -4.06 5.43
CA ILE A 13 -21.77 -3.32 4.18
C ILE A 13 -22.98 -3.39 3.25
N LEU A 14 -23.69 -4.52 3.19
CA LEU A 14 -24.94 -4.65 2.44
C LEU A 14 -26.03 -3.71 2.98
N GLU A 15 -26.15 -3.63 4.31
CA GLU A 15 -27.09 -2.71 4.97
C GLU A 15 -26.76 -1.24 4.65
N ARG A 16 -25.48 -0.86 4.68
CA ARG A 16 -25.04 0.49 4.27
C ARG A 16 -25.35 0.79 2.81
N ARG A 17 -25.21 -0.20 1.94
CA ARG A 17 -25.59 -0.07 0.52
C ARG A 17 -27.10 0.13 0.39
N SER A 18 -27.92 -0.64 1.09
CA SER A 18 -29.39 -0.48 1.04
C SER A 18 -29.86 0.84 1.63
N ALA A 19 -29.16 1.35 2.65
CA ALA A 19 -29.44 2.64 3.27
C ALA A 19 -28.89 3.84 2.46
N GLY A 20 -28.22 3.61 1.33
CA GLY A 20 -27.63 4.68 0.49
C GLY A 20 -26.35 5.32 1.06
N ALA A 21 -25.87 4.87 2.22
CA ALA A 21 -24.63 5.36 2.83
C ALA A 21 -23.37 4.90 2.08
N LEU A 22 -23.45 3.79 1.34
CA LEU A 22 -22.38 3.29 0.47
C LEU A 22 -22.78 3.36 -1.01
N THR A 23 -22.02 4.09 -1.81
CA THR A 23 -22.13 4.17 -3.28
C THR A 23 -20.79 3.87 -3.94
N TRP A 24 -20.76 3.80 -5.28
CA TRP A 24 -19.52 3.56 -6.03
C TRP A 24 -18.51 4.71 -5.97
N SER A 25 -18.95 5.96 -5.73
CA SER A 25 -18.10 7.14 -5.86
C SER A 25 -16.93 7.15 -4.86
N GLY A 26 -17.19 6.81 -3.60
CA GLY A 26 -16.16 6.75 -2.55
C GLY A 26 -15.07 5.70 -2.84
N PRO A 27 -15.43 4.42 -3.01
CA PRO A 27 -14.47 3.38 -3.39
C PRO A 27 -13.76 3.67 -4.73
N ALA A 28 -14.46 4.19 -5.74
CA ALA A 28 -13.84 4.53 -7.03
C ALA A 28 -12.80 5.66 -6.91
N LEU A 29 -13.10 6.70 -6.13
CA LEU A 29 -12.13 7.75 -5.80
C LEU A 29 -10.91 7.17 -5.06
N MET A 30 -11.17 6.30 -4.09
CA MET A 30 -10.12 5.74 -3.23
C MET A 30 -9.17 4.79 -3.99
N LEU A 31 -9.61 4.15 -5.08
CA LEU A 31 -8.77 3.23 -5.88
C LEU A 31 -7.43 3.85 -6.29
N PHE A 32 -7.47 5.11 -6.75
CA PHE A 32 -6.31 5.82 -7.28
C PHE A 32 -5.88 6.99 -6.40
N ALA A 33 -6.49 7.18 -5.23
CA ALA A 33 -6.17 8.27 -4.32
C ALA A 33 -4.71 8.22 -3.86
N ARG A 34 -4.19 7.02 -3.52
CA ARG A 34 -2.77 6.86 -3.15
C ARG A 34 -1.84 7.27 -4.29
N SER A 35 -2.14 6.88 -5.53
CA SER A 35 -1.39 7.30 -6.72
C SER A 35 -1.43 8.82 -6.92
N ALA A 36 -2.59 9.45 -6.73
CA ALA A 36 -2.72 10.91 -6.85
C ALA A 36 -1.92 11.65 -5.77
N PHE A 37 -2.00 11.19 -4.50
CA PHE A 37 -1.22 11.75 -3.40
C PHE A 37 0.27 11.52 -3.59
N ALA A 38 0.68 10.41 -4.20
CA ALA A 38 2.06 10.14 -4.55
C ALA A 38 2.64 11.15 -5.53
N VAL A 39 1.94 11.39 -6.64
CA VAL A 39 2.35 12.37 -7.65
C VAL A 39 2.40 13.77 -7.03
N ALA A 40 1.42 14.13 -6.20
CA ALA A 40 1.42 15.41 -5.51
C ALA A 40 2.59 15.55 -4.52
N ALA A 41 2.81 14.55 -3.65
CA ALA A 41 3.86 14.58 -2.64
C ALA A 41 5.26 14.62 -3.26
N GLN A 42 5.54 13.77 -4.26
CA GLN A 42 6.80 13.82 -4.99
C GLN A 42 6.94 15.13 -5.77
N GLY A 43 5.85 15.64 -6.35
CA GLY A 43 5.84 16.93 -7.05
C GLY A 43 6.24 18.10 -6.14
N LEU A 44 5.81 18.10 -4.87
CA LEU A 44 6.26 19.11 -3.89
C LEU A 44 7.76 19.02 -3.63
N VAL A 45 8.31 17.81 -3.46
CA VAL A 45 9.75 17.61 -3.26
C VAL A 45 10.54 17.97 -4.52
N ALA A 46 10.03 17.61 -5.70
CA ALA A 46 10.61 17.97 -6.98
C ALA A 46 10.62 19.49 -7.19
N ALA A 47 9.58 20.21 -6.76
CA ALA A 47 9.55 21.67 -6.80
C ALA A 47 10.64 22.30 -5.92
N VAL A 48 10.91 21.72 -4.74
CA VAL A 48 12.04 22.15 -3.89
C VAL A 48 13.36 21.93 -4.61
N TYR A 49 13.59 20.77 -5.22
CA TYR A 49 14.81 20.51 -5.99
C TYR A 49 14.96 21.45 -7.20
N ALA A 50 13.87 21.75 -7.90
CA ALA A 50 13.87 22.70 -9.01
C ALA A 50 14.24 24.11 -8.55
N ALA A 51 13.71 24.55 -7.40
CA ALA A 51 14.05 25.85 -6.80
C ALA A 51 15.53 25.96 -6.37
N HIS A 52 16.17 24.82 -6.08
CA HIS A 52 17.60 24.73 -5.78
C HIS A 52 18.48 24.45 -7.01
N GLY A 53 17.92 24.52 -8.22
CA GLY A 53 18.68 24.41 -9.47
C GLY A 53 19.03 22.98 -9.91
N SER A 54 18.33 21.96 -9.40
CA SER A 54 18.52 20.59 -9.90
C SER A 54 18.17 20.48 -11.38
N ALA A 55 19.05 19.83 -12.15
CA ALA A 55 18.80 19.48 -13.55
C ALA A 55 17.82 18.30 -13.71
N THR A 56 17.60 17.50 -12.66
CA THR A 56 16.73 16.32 -12.67
C THR A 56 15.78 16.25 -11.46
N PRO A 57 14.92 17.27 -11.22
CA PRO A 57 14.21 17.40 -9.94
C PRO A 57 13.32 16.22 -9.56
N TRP A 58 12.66 15.59 -10.54
CA TRP A 58 11.80 14.42 -10.29
C TRP A 58 12.59 13.18 -9.90
N ARG A 59 13.76 12.96 -10.51
CA ARG A 59 14.65 11.85 -10.19
C ARG A 59 15.24 12.03 -8.79
N ASP A 60 15.71 13.22 -8.49
CA ASP A 60 16.32 13.56 -7.20
C ASP A 60 15.29 13.45 -6.07
N ALA A 61 14.06 13.91 -6.32
CA ALA A 61 12.94 13.72 -5.41
C ALA A 61 12.62 12.25 -5.15
N GLY A 62 12.81 11.36 -6.12
CA GLY A 62 12.46 9.94 -6.00
C GLY A 62 13.14 9.22 -4.84
N ALA A 63 14.38 9.58 -4.49
CA ALA A 63 15.10 9.01 -3.35
C ALA A 63 14.41 9.30 -2.01
N TRP A 64 13.62 10.38 -1.92
CA TRP A 64 12.92 10.81 -0.72
C TRP A 64 11.59 10.11 -0.48
N LEU A 65 11.25 9.06 -1.26
CA LEU A 65 10.00 8.30 -1.10
C LEU A 65 9.75 7.85 0.35
N PRO A 66 10.73 7.31 1.10
CA PRO A 66 10.51 6.93 2.50
C PRO A 66 10.20 8.13 3.42
N VAL A 67 10.42 9.36 2.98
CA VAL A 67 10.12 10.57 3.75
C VAL A 67 8.78 11.15 3.32
N TYR A 68 8.64 11.51 2.04
CA TYR A 68 7.38 12.10 1.55
C TYR A 68 6.23 11.08 1.51
N GLY A 69 6.52 9.78 1.60
CA GLY A 69 5.53 8.71 1.72
C GLY A 69 4.58 8.93 2.90
N SER A 70 5.02 9.58 3.97
CA SER A 70 4.13 9.94 5.08
C SER A 70 3.07 11.00 4.70
N LEU A 71 3.34 11.87 3.72
CA LEU A 71 2.33 12.79 3.18
C LEU A 71 1.27 12.01 2.37
N ILE A 72 1.70 10.97 1.65
CA ILE A 72 0.81 10.06 0.92
C ILE A 72 -0.12 9.35 1.90
N ASP A 73 0.46 8.79 2.97
CA ASP A 73 -0.31 8.10 3.99
C ASP A 73 -1.25 9.04 4.74
N ALA A 74 -0.82 10.25 5.08
CA ALA A 74 -1.67 11.25 5.72
C ALA A 74 -2.88 11.63 4.84
N GLY A 75 -2.66 11.90 3.55
CA GLY A 75 -3.75 12.17 2.59
C GLY A 75 -4.69 10.98 2.44
N CYS A 76 -4.12 9.78 2.34
CA CYS A 76 -4.86 8.53 2.22
C CYS A 76 -5.73 8.23 3.45
N LEU A 77 -5.16 8.32 4.66
CA LEU A 77 -5.87 8.15 5.92
C LEU A 77 -6.94 9.23 6.13
N GLY A 78 -6.66 10.48 5.74
CA GLY A 78 -7.63 11.57 5.79
C GLY A 78 -8.85 11.29 4.90
N LEU A 79 -8.63 10.85 3.66
CA LEU A 79 -9.71 10.48 2.76
C LEU A 79 -10.48 9.24 3.25
N LEU A 80 -9.78 8.21 3.70
CA LEU A 80 -10.40 7.02 4.30
C LEU A 80 -11.23 7.39 5.53
N TRP A 81 -10.74 8.29 6.38
CA TRP A 81 -11.47 8.76 7.55
C TRP A 81 -12.78 9.45 7.14
N CYS A 82 -12.75 10.35 6.15
CA CYS A 82 -13.95 10.98 5.61
C CYS A 82 -14.96 9.95 5.06
N LEU A 83 -14.48 8.98 4.28
CA LEU A 83 -15.35 7.95 3.68
C LEU A 83 -15.91 6.98 4.73
N ALA A 84 -15.08 6.52 5.66
CA ALA A 84 -15.47 5.65 6.77
C ALA A 84 -16.53 6.32 7.66
N ARG A 85 -16.36 7.62 7.97
CA ARG A 85 -17.32 8.40 8.76
C ARG A 85 -18.67 8.54 8.07
N ARG A 86 -18.70 8.72 6.74
CA ARG A 86 -19.94 8.73 5.95
C ARG A 86 -20.66 7.38 5.99
N GLU A 87 -19.91 6.30 6.11
CA GLU A 87 -20.42 4.93 6.30
C GLU A 87 -20.77 4.61 7.77
N GLY A 88 -20.60 5.56 8.71
CA GLY A 88 -20.90 5.39 10.12
C GLY A 88 -19.88 4.53 10.89
N ILE A 89 -18.66 4.37 10.38
CA ILE A 89 -17.59 3.57 11.00
C ILE A 89 -16.30 4.37 11.21
N THR A 90 -15.39 3.82 11.99
CA THR A 90 -14.07 4.37 12.27
C THR A 90 -12.98 3.70 11.42
N LEU A 91 -11.77 4.26 11.41
CA LEU A 91 -10.61 3.59 10.80
C LEU A 91 -10.23 2.29 11.54
N LEU A 92 -10.42 2.23 12.86
CA LEU A 92 -10.14 1.02 13.64
C LEU A 92 -11.07 -0.14 13.24
N ASP A 93 -12.31 0.17 12.86
CA ASP A 93 -13.25 -0.82 12.35
C ASP A 93 -12.79 -1.44 11.02
N LEU A 94 -12.05 -0.69 10.20
CA LEU A 94 -11.44 -1.21 8.97
C LEU A 94 -10.24 -2.12 9.25
N VAL A 95 -9.48 -1.82 10.30
CA VAL A 95 -8.32 -2.62 10.72
C VAL A 95 -8.76 -3.94 11.34
N GLY A 96 -9.88 -3.96 12.05
CA GLY A 96 -10.37 -5.13 12.78
C GLY A 96 -9.46 -5.49 13.95
N PHE A 97 -8.97 -4.48 14.68
CA PHE A 97 -8.05 -4.66 15.80
C PHE A 97 -8.73 -5.38 16.97
N ASP A 98 -8.12 -6.46 17.44
CA ASP A 98 -8.53 -7.22 18.62
C ASP A 98 -7.30 -7.49 19.50
N ARG A 99 -7.24 -6.84 20.66
CA ARG A 99 -6.12 -6.95 21.59
C ARG A 99 -5.90 -8.38 22.08
N ASN A 100 -6.94 -9.19 22.18
CA ASN A 100 -6.84 -10.59 22.62
C ASN A 100 -6.18 -11.48 21.57
N ARG A 101 -6.09 -11.03 20.32
CA ARG A 101 -5.49 -11.75 19.20
C ARG A 101 -4.15 -11.18 18.75
N LEU A 102 -3.66 -10.11 19.41
CA LEU A 102 -2.46 -9.38 19.02
C LEU A 102 -1.25 -10.32 18.83
N GLY A 103 -0.93 -11.16 19.81
CA GLY A 103 0.20 -12.09 19.69
C GLY A 103 0.06 -13.08 18.53
N ARG A 104 -1.15 -13.62 18.30
CA ARG A 104 -1.43 -14.51 17.17
C ARG A 104 -1.32 -13.80 15.83
N ASP A 105 -1.71 -12.52 15.79
CA ASP A 105 -1.66 -11.72 14.58
C ASP A 105 -0.24 -11.32 14.21
N LEU A 106 0.60 -11.00 15.20
CA LEU A 106 2.03 -10.80 14.98
C LEU A 106 2.72 -12.09 14.52
N LEU A 107 2.43 -13.23 15.17
CA LEU A 107 2.99 -14.52 14.75
C LEU A 107 2.57 -14.89 13.32
N LEU A 108 1.30 -14.68 12.98
CA LEU A 108 0.81 -14.90 11.62
C LEU A 108 1.47 -13.93 10.64
N GLY A 109 1.71 -12.67 11.03
CA GLY A 109 2.46 -11.72 10.21
C GLY A 109 3.88 -12.20 9.92
N VAL A 110 4.60 -12.69 10.92
CA VAL A 110 5.93 -13.30 10.73
C VAL A 110 5.85 -14.51 9.79
N ALA A 111 4.86 -15.39 9.97
CA ALA A 111 4.67 -16.54 9.10
C ALA A 111 4.34 -16.16 7.65
N LEU A 112 3.66 -15.02 7.44
CA LEU A 112 3.31 -14.51 6.11
C LEU A 112 4.49 -13.90 5.34
N ILE A 113 5.63 -13.63 6.00
CA ILE A 113 6.82 -13.07 5.33
C ILE A 113 7.31 -14.03 4.25
N LEU A 114 7.53 -15.30 4.57
CA LEU A 114 8.07 -16.28 3.61
C LEU A 114 7.21 -16.42 2.34
N PRO A 115 5.89 -16.70 2.41
CA PRO A 115 5.09 -16.76 1.20
C PRO A 115 5.00 -15.41 0.49
N SER A 116 4.99 -14.30 1.22
CA SER A 116 5.03 -12.96 0.60
C SER A 116 6.28 -12.77 -0.24
N LEU A 117 7.46 -13.11 0.30
CA LEU A 117 8.73 -13.04 -0.42
C LEU A 117 8.74 -13.92 -1.66
N VAL A 118 8.12 -15.10 -1.62
CA VAL A 118 7.96 -15.96 -2.81
C VAL A 118 7.17 -15.24 -3.90
N PHE A 119 6.01 -14.66 -3.58
CA PHE A 119 5.19 -13.95 -4.56
C PHE A 119 5.84 -12.65 -5.08
N ILE A 120 6.57 -11.93 -4.21
CA ILE A 120 7.39 -10.77 -4.62
C ILE A 120 8.47 -11.22 -5.60
N TYR A 121 9.21 -12.29 -5.27
CA TYR A 121 10.28 -12.82 -6.11
C TYR A 121 9.75 -13.30 -7.46
N VAL A 122 8.61 -14.00 -7.51
CA VAL A 122 7.94 -14.39 -8.75
C VAL A 122 7.60 -13.16 -9.60
N GLY A 123 7.04 -12.13 -8.98
CA GLY A 123 6.70 -10.89 -9.68
C GLY A 123 7.91 -10.20 -10.30
N ILE A 124 9.01 -10.08 -9.53
CA ILE A 124 10.26 -9.47 -9.99
C ILE A 124 10.90 -10.30 -11.11
N THR A 125 11.02 -11.62 -10.94
CA THR A 125 11.70 -12.49 -11.91
C THR A 125 10.89 -12.72 -13.18
N ALA A 126 9.57 -12.61 -13.13
CA ALA A 126 8.73 -12.61 -14.33
C ALA A 126 8.75 -11.25 -15.07
N SER A 127 8.75 -10.14 -14.32
CA SER A 127 8.60 -8.80 -14.92
C SER A 127 9.90 -8.23 -15.46
N SER A 128 11.05 -8.50 -14.81
CA SER A 128 12.34 -7.90 -15.24
C SER A 128 12.75 -8.37 -16.65
N PRO A 129 12.75 -9.68 -16.97
CA PRO A 129 13.08 -10.14 -18.32
C PRO A 129 12.07 -9.70 -19.37
N LEU A 130 10.79 -9.61 -19.00
CA LEU A 130 9.73 -9.16 -19.90
C LEU A 130 9.90 -7.71 -20.33
N VAL A 131 10.36 -6.84 -19.42
CA VAL A 131 10.49 -5.39 -19.66
C VAL A 131 11.89 -5.00 -20.14
N TYR A 132 12.94 -5.58 -19.57
CA TYR A 132 14.34 -5.19 -19.78
C TYR A 132 15.17 -6.21 -20.56
N GLY A 133 14.60 -7.39 -20.88
CA GLY A 133 15.32 -8.45 -21.58
C GLY A 133 16.40 -9.16 -20.74
N ASN A 134 16.46 -8.88 -19.43
CA ASN A 134 17.44 -9.46 -18.51
C ASN A 134 16.82 -9.62 -17.09
N PRO A 135 17.40 -10.45 -16.21
CA PRO A 135 16.82 -10.72 -14.90
C PRO A 135 17.07 -9.62 -13.85
N ASP A 136 17.82 -8.56 -14.18
CA ASP A 136 18.21 -7.55 -13.21
C ASP A 136 17.04 -6.59 -12.92
N ALA A 137 16.72 -6.45 -11.63
CA ALA A 137 15.74 -5.50 -11.17
C ALA A 137 16.36 -4.10 -11.02
N PRO A 138 15.70 -3.02 -11.47
CA PRO A 138 16.19 -1.67 -11.25
C PRO A 138 16.23 -1.33 -9.74
N GLN A 139 17.26 -0.60 -9.32
CA GLN A 139 17.34 -0.07 -7.96
C GLN A 139 16.29 1.02 -7.76
N ILE A 140 15.54 0.93 -6.66
CA ILE A 140 14.42 1.83 -6.35
C ILE A 140 14.84 2.95 -5.40
N TYR A 141 15.80 2.67 -4.51
CA TYR A 141 16.24 3.63 -3.51
C TYR A 141 17.56 4.28 -3.90
N GLY A 142 17.64 5.59 -3.64
CA GLY A 142 18.86 6.37 -3.72
C GLY A 142 19.42 6.67 -2.32
N PRO A 143 20.66 7.17 -2.24
CA PRO A 143 21.26 7.57 -0.98
C PRO A 143 20.46 8.71 -0.34
N LEU A 144 20.28 8.65 0.99
CA LEU A 144 19.71 9.72 1.79
C LEU A 144 20.69 10.13 2.90
N PRO A 145 20.62 11.39 3.40
CA PRO A 145 21.31 11.76 4.63
C PRO A 145 20.83 10.91 5.82
N LEU A 146 21.66 10.80 6.87
CA LEU A 146 21.41 9.89 8.00
C LEU A 146 20.04 10.09 8.66
N LEU A 147 19.62 11.33 8.93
CA LEU A 147 18.34 11.60 9.61
C LEU A 147 17.12 11.15 8.77
N PRO A 148 16.98 11.54 7.49
CA PRO A 148 15.99 10.96 6.58
C PRO A 148 16.06 9.44 6.45
N ALA A 149 17.26 8.85 6.42
CA ALA A 149 17.44 7.40 6.36
C ALA A 149 16.89 6.71 7.62
N LEU A 150 17.20 7.23 8.82
CA LEU A 150 16.68 6.72 10.08
C LEU A 150 15.15 6.84 10.14
N TYR A 151 14.60 7.97 9.71
CA TYR A 151 13.14 8.14 9.60
C TYR A 151 12.52 7.08 8.65
N GLY A 152 13.13 6.92 7.48
CA GLY A 152 12.70 5.98 6.45
C GLY A 152 12.71 4.51 6.89
N VAL A 153 13.58 4.14 7.84
CA VAL A 153 13.63 2.78 8.40
C VAL A 153 12.66 2.62 9.58
N LEU A 154 12.60 3.59 10.47
CA LEU A 154 11.91 3.45 11.77
C LEU A 154 10.42 3.78 11.72
N ILE A 155 10.02 4.77 10.92
CA ILE A 155 8.66 5.34 10.95
C ILE A 155 7.88 4.94 9.70
N PHE A 156 8.47 5.19 8.54
CA PHE A 156 7.78 5.01 7.26
C PHE A 156 7.19 3.61 7.07
N PRO A 157 7.93 2.50 7.23
CA PRO A 157 7.43 1.17 6.90
C PRO A 157 6.26 0.74 7.79
N LEU A 158 6.21 1.24 9.03
CA LEU A 158 5.12 0.95 9.97
C LEU A 158 3.82 1.64 9.55
N VAL A 159 3.90 2.95 9.29
CA VAL A 159 2.73 3.75 8.87
C VAL A 159 2.26 3.31 7.49
N TRP A 160 3.21 3.06 6.59
CA TRP A 160 2.99 2.60 5.22
C TRP A 160 2.24 1.27 5.19
N GLY A 161 2.78 0.26 5.88
CA GLY A 161 2.20 -1.07 5.93
C GLY A 161 0.77 -1.09 6.46
N ILE A 162 0.47 -0.31 7.52
CA ILE A 162 -0.89 -0.21 8.06
C ILE A 162 -1.81 0.51 7.09
N THR A 163 -1.39 1.65 6.55
CA THR A 163 -2.24 2.51 5.70
C THR A 163 -2.59 1.82 4.40
N GLU A 164 -1.61 1.21 3.75
CA GLU A 164 -1.79 0.54 2.47
C GLU A 164 -2.71 -0.68 2.60
N GLN A 165 -2.48 -1.51 3.62
CA GLN A 165 -3.35 -2.66 3.90
C GLN A 165 -4.77 -2.22 4.27
N THR A 166 -4.93 -1.17 5.07
CA THR A 166 -6.24 -0.63 5.42
C THR A 166 -6.96 -0.07 4.19
N THR A 167 -6.24 0.54 3.26
CA THR A 167 -6.80 1.07 2.01
C THR A 167 -7.34 -0.04 1.13
N TYR A 168 -6.48 -0.96 0.72
CA TYR A 168 -6.82 -1.95 -0.30
C TYR A 168 -7.64 -3.10 0.26
N ASN A 169 -7.22 -3.65 1.39
CA ASN A 169 -7.89 -4.80 2.00
C ASN A 169 -8.98 -4.38 2.98
N GLY A 170 -8.69 -3.42 3.87
CA GLY A 170 -9.63 -3.00 4.92
C GLY A 170 -10.86 -2.31 4.34
N TYR A 171 -10.63 -1.35 3.45
CA TYR A 171 -11.66 -0.52 2.85
C TYR A 171 -12.11 -1.08 1.50
N LEU A 172 -11.28 -1.01 0.45
CA LEU A 172 -11.71 -1.21 -0.94
C LEU A 172 -12.27 -2.60 -1.22
N LEU A 173 -11.55 -3.67 -0.86
CA LEU A 173 -11.94 -5.03 -1.22
C LEU A 173 -13.36 -5.39 -0.74
N PRO A 174 -13.73 -5.26 0.55
CA PRO A 174 -15.09 -5.54 1.01
C PRO A 174 -16.17 -4.72 0.31
N ARG A 175 -15.93 -3.43 0.02
CA ARG A 175 -16.90 -2.59 -0.70
C ARG A 175 -17.08 -3.09 -2.13
N PHE A 176 -15.99 -3.35 -2.86
CA PHE A 176 -16.10 -3.85 -4.22
C PHE A 176 -16.74 -5.25 -4.27
N GLN A 177 -16.53 -6.12 -3.28
CA GLN A 177 -17.26 -7.40 -3.19
C GLN A 177 -18.78 -7.19 -3.13
N VAL A 178 -19.24 -6.20 -2.36
CA VAL A 178 -20.68 -5.91 -2.19
C VAL A 178 -21.25 -5.12 -3.36
N LEU A 179 -20.53 -4.13 -3.86
CA LEU A 179 -20.99 -3.23 -4.93
C LEU A 179 -21.05 -3.96 -6.28
N SER A 180 -20.02 -4.74 -6.62
CA SER A 180 -19.98 -5.52 -7.86
C SER A 180 -20.71 -6.85 -7.79
N GLY A 181 -20.93 -7.38 -6.58
CA GLY A 181 -21.44 -8.74 -6.38
C GLY A 181 -20.42 -9.85 -6.74
N SER A 182 -19.19 -9.51 -7.11
CA SER A 182 -18.17 -10.45 -7.56
C SER A 182 -16.88 -10.33 -6.76
N THR A 183 -16.50 -11.40 -6.07
CA THR A 183 -15.21 -11.46 -5.36
C THR A 183 -14.04 -11.43 -6.33
N GLY A 184 -14.15 -12.10 -7.48
CA GLY A 184 -13.08 -12.11 -8.49
C GLY A 184 -12.81 -10.71 -9.05
N PHE A 185 -13.88 -9.97 -9.39
CA PHE A 185 -13.77 -8.58 -9.84
C PHE A 185 -13.14 -7.69 -8.76
N ALA A 186 -13.59 -7.82 -7.51
CA ALA A 186 -13.05 -7.04 -6.40
C ALA A 186 -11.55 -7.31 -6.19
N VAL A 187 -11.12 -8.57 -6.24
CA VAL A 187 -9.69 -8.94 -6.15
C VAL A 187 -8.91 -8.34 -7.31
N ALA A 188 -9.39 -8.49 -8.55
CA ALA A 188 -8.70 -8.00 -9.74
C ALA A 188 -8.50 -6.47 -9.72
N VAL A 189 -9.56 -5.72 -9.41
CA VAL A 189 -9.51 -4.24 -9.39
C VAL A 189 -8.62 -3.73 -8.25
N VAL A 190 -8.71 -4.34 -7.06
CA VAL A 190 -7.89 -3.96 -5.91
C VAL A 190 -6.43 -4.27 -6.14
N ALA A 191 -6.11 -5.49 -6.60
CA ALA A 191 -4.73 -5.89 -6.89
C ALA A 191 -4.12 -5.04 -8.01
N PHE A 192 -4.86 -4.77 -9.09
CA PHE A 192 -4.42 -3.86 -10.15
C PHE A 192 -4.12 -2.46 -9.62
N SER A 193 -5.03 -1.87 -8.85
CA SER A 193 -4.88 -0.50 -8.37
C SER A 193 -3.78 -0.37 -7.32
N TRP A 194 -3.61 -1.40 -6.49
CA TRP A 194 -2.47 -1.52 -5.59
C TRP A 194 -1.16 -1.59 -6.36
N SER A 195 -1.09 -2.41 -7.40
CA SER A 195 0.10 -2.47 -8.24
C SER A 195 0.36 -1.17 -9.00
N PHE A 196 -0.68 -0.52 -9.51
CA PHE A 196 -0.58 0.72 -10.29
C PHE A 196 0.05 1.87 -9.50
N GLN A 197 -0.19 1.99 -8.19
CA GLN A 197 0.45 3.05 -7.41
C GLN A 197 1.99 2.94 -7.44
N HIS A 198 2.55 1.74 -7.62
CA HIS A 198 4.00 1.53 -7.66
C HIS A 198 4.61 2.10 -8.94
N ALA A 199 3.85 2.15 -10.03
CA ALA A 199 4.27 2.76 -11.29
C ALA A 199 4.49 4.28 -11.16
N VAL A 200 3.88 4.91 -10.15
CA VAL A 200 4.02 6.36 -9.89
C VAL A 200 4.75 6.65 -8.57
N MET A 201 5.38 5.64 -7.96
CA MET A 201 6.12 5.76 -6.69
C MET A 201 7.46 5.03 -6.74
N PRO A 202 8.57 5.72 -7.00
CA PRO A 202 8.65 7.10 -7.47
C PRO A 202 8.20 7.23 -8.93
N LEU A 203 7.63 8.38 -9.30
CA LEU A 203 7.34 8.74 -10.68
C LEU A 203 8.64 9.18 -11.36
N THR A 204 9.10 8.40 -12.34
CA THR A 204 10.35 8.65 -13.08
C THR A 204 10.13 9.12 -14.52
N PHE A 205 8.89 9.02 -15.03
CA PHE A 205 8.51 9.20 -16.44
C PHE A 205 9.24 8.28 -17.43
N ASP A 206 9.96 7.25 -16.95
CA ASP A 206 10.49 6.19 -17.79
C ASP A 206 9.41 5.10 -17.96
N PRO A 207 8.87 4.90 -19.19
CA PRO A 207 7.80 3.94 -19.42
C PRO A 207 8.20 2.50 -19.09
N HIS A 208 9.47 2.12 -19.26
CA HIS A 208 9.94 0.77 -18.91
C HIS A 208 9.94 0.59 -17.39
N PHE A 209 10.50 1.55 -16.65
CA PHE A 209 10.46 1.54 -15.20
C PHE A 209 9.03 1.52 -14.65
N MET A 210 8.15 2.37 -15.18
CA MET A 210 6.76 2.43 -14.75
C MET A 210 6.01 1.12 -15.05
N LEU A 211 6.22 0.53 -16.24
CA LEU A 211 5.63 -0.76 -16.59
C LEU A 211 6.15 -1.89 -15.70
N TYR A 212 7.46 -1.95 -15.46
CA TYR A 212 8.05 -2.91 -14.53
C TYR A 212 7.45 -2.77 -13.12
N ARG A 213 7.36 -1.54 -12.62
CA ARG A 213 6.80 -1.22 -11.31
C ARG A 213 5.30 -1.51 -11.21
N LEU A 214 4.56 -1.50 -12.32
CA LEU A 214 3.16 -1.96 -12.37
C LEU A 214 3.07 -3.50 -12.31
N LEU A 215 3.90 -4.21 -13.06
CA LEU A 215 3.79 -5.66 -13.20
C LEU A 215 4.35 -6.41 -11.99
N ALA A 216 5.52 -6.02 -11.49
CA ALA A 216 6.23 -6.73 -10.42
C ALA A 216 5.38 -6.96 -9.14
N PRO A 217 4.61 -6.00 -8.61
CA PRO A 217 3.84 -6.22 -7.38
C PRO A 217 2.54 -7.02 -7.58
N ILE A 218 2.08 -7.28 -8.82
CA ILE A 218 0.74 -7.84 -9.07
C ILE A 218 0.52 -9.23 -8.45
N ALA A 219 1.57 -10.07 -8.44
CA ALA A 219 1.50 -11.39 -7.86
C ALA A 219 1.34 -11.32 -6.33
N HIS A 220 2.10 -10.44 -5.68
CA HIS A 220 2.05 -10.25 -4.23
C HIS A 220 0.78 -9.54 -3.77
N SER A 221 0.36 -8.48 -4.46
CA SER A 221 -0.89 -7.76 -4.14
C SER A 221 -2.11 -8.68 -4.26
N THR A 222 -2.14 -9.54 -5.29
CA THR A 222 -3.17 -10.59 -5.43
C THR A 222 -3.12 -11.58 -4.28
N PHE A 223 -1.94 -12.13 -3.96
CA PHE A 223 -1.75 -13.08 -2.86
C PHE A 223 -2.25 -12.53 -1.52
N ILE A 224 -1.81 -11.33 -1.14
CA ILE A 224 -2.20 -10.70 0.12
C ILE A 224 -3.70 -10.40 0.16
N THR A 225 -4.28 -9.99 -0.96
CA THR A 225 -5.74 -9.78 -1.07
C THR A 225 -6.50 -11.09 -0.83
N LEU A 226 -6.02 -12.21 -1.38
CA LEU A 226 -6.62 -13.53 -1.15
C LEU A 226 -6.46 -14.01 0.30
N VAL A 227 -5.30 -13.76 0.92
CA VAL A 227 -5.07 -14.03 2.35
C VAL A 227 -6.06 -13.23 3.21
N TYR A 228 -6.24 -11.94 2.90
CA TYR A 228 -7.19 -11.10 3.62
C TYR A 228 -8.62 -11.63 3.56
N LEU A 229 -9.06 -12.21 2.43
CA LEU A 229 -10.41 -12.81 2.34
C LEU A 229 -10.65 -13.91 3.37
N ARG A 230 -9.58 -14.59 3.82
CA ARG A 230 -9.62 -15.64 4.86
C ARG A 230 -9.46 -15.07 6.26
N VAL A 231 -8.51 -14.16 6.44
CA VAL A 231 -8.09 -13.68 7.77
C VAL A 231 -8.98 -12.55 8.28
N ARG A 232 -9.49 -11.70 7.37
CA ARG A 232 -10.39 -10.56 7.62
C ARG A 232 -9.93 -9.60 8.72
N ARG A 233 -8.61 -9.51 8.92
CA ARG A 233 -7.95 -8.64 9.90
C ARG A 233 -6.69 -8.09 9.27
N ILE A 234 -6.42 -6.81 9.47
CA ILE A 234 -5.32 -6.11 8.80
C ILE A 234 -3.99 -6.35 9.49
N LEU A 235 -3.99 -6.50 10.82
CA LEU A 235 -2.76 -6.50 11.60
C LEU A 235 -1.71 -7.56 11.17
N PRO A 236 -2.07 -8.83 10.88
CA PRO A 236 -1.09 -9.79 10.39
C PRO A 236 -0.44 -9.37 9.07
N LEU A 237 -1.25 -8.83 8.16
CA LEU A 237 -0.80 -8.42 6.82
C LEU A 237 0.08 -7.17 6.93
N ALA A 238 -0.32 -6.21 7.76
CA ALA A 238 0.45 -5.00 8.04
C ALA A 238 1.78 -5.30 8.72
N ALA A 239 1.83 -6.28 9.64
CA ALA A 239 3.07 -6.69 10.29
C ALA A 239 4.06 -7.33 9.29
N ALA A 240 3.59 -8.22 8.42
CA ALA A 240 4.41 -8.79 7.36
C ALA A 240 4.93 -7.69 6.42
N HIS A 241 4.04 -6.79 6.00
CA HIS A 241 4.37 -5.67 5.11
C HIS A 241 5.43 -4.76 5.72
N TRP A 242 5.18 -4.31 6.95
CA TRP A 242 6.09 -3.45 7.70
C TRP A 242 7.51 -4.03 7.76
N LEU A 243 7.64 -5.30 8.13
CA LEU A 243 8.95 -5.93 8.29
C LEU A 243 9.69 -6.07 6.96
N MET A 244 8.98 -6.42 5.88
CA MET A 244 9.59 -6.55 4.55
C MET A 244 10.02 -5.18 3.99
N ASP A 245 9.18 -4.16 4.09
CA ASP A 245 9.50 -2.80 3.64
C ASP A 245 10.63 -2.21 4.48
N GLY A 246 10.60 -2.41 5.79
CA GLY A 246 11.66 -1.98 6.70
C GLY A 246 13.00 -2.59 6.35
N ALA A 247 13.03 -3.89 6.03
CA ALA A 247 14.24 -4.54 5.54
C ALA A 247 14.71 -3.95 4.20
N SER A 248 13.79 -3.71 3.27
CA SER A 248 14.09 -3.12 1.96
C SER A 248 14.72 -1.72 2.08
N VAL A 249 14.13 -0.85 2.90
CA VAL A 249 14.64 0.51 3.15
C VAL A 249 15.96 0.47 3.92
N PHE A 250 16.09 -0.41 4.92
CA PHE A 250 17.34 -0.58 5.66
C PHE A 250 18.50 -0.95 4.73
N ILE A 251 18.32 -1.98 3.90
CA ILE A 251 19.35 -2.47 2.96
C ILE A 251 19.66 -1.41 1.91
N GLY A 252 18.63 -0.76 1.35
CA GLY A 252 18.78 0.19 0.24
C GLY A 252 19.33 1.56 0.64
N ILE A 253 19.12 2.00 1.88
CA ILE A 253 19.39 3.39 2.29
C ILE A 253 20.33 3.48 3.49
N LEU A 254 20.02 2.82 4.60
CA LEU A 254 20.76 3.03 5.86
C LEU A 254 22.06 2.23 5.89
N TRP A 255 22.03 0.97 5.46
CA TRP A 255 23.19 0.08 5.49
C TRP A 255 24.42 0.62 4.73
N PRO A 256 24.29 1.24 3.54
CA PRO A 256 25.42 1.88 2.86
C PRO A 256 26.08 3.03 3.64
N LEU A 257 25.37 3.68 4.57
CA LEU A 257 25.93 4.78 5.40
C LEU A 257 26.75 4.28 6.59
N LEU A 258 26.64 2.99 6.93
CA LEU A 258 27.30 2.37 8.08
C LEU A 258 28.58 1.61 7.72
N ARG A 259 28.91 1.54 6.42
CA ARG A 259 30.10 0.89 5.88
C ARG A 259 31.13 1.94 5.49
#